data_AF-A0A254QG57-F1
#
_entry.id   AF-A0A254QG57-F1
#
_cell.length_a   1.000
_cell.length_b   1.000
_cell.length_c   1.000
_cell.angle_alpha   90.00
_cell.angle_beta   90.00
_cell.angle_gamma   90.00
#
_symmetry.space_group_name_H-M   'P 1'
#
loop_
_entity.id
_entity.type
_entity.pdbx_description
1 polymer ?
#
loop_
_entity_poly.entity_id
_entity_poly.type
_entity_poly.pdbx_seq_one_letter_code
_entity_poly.pdbx_strand_id
1 'polypeptide(L)'
;MSPQQYTRFKQIEIQVVGPQAFMTRELGEKLAITEDQREAIMEIMEEFRPEPGQPGQQQQDPSKMMKAVMSKVLGVLSDKQRSGYKAMVGREFYLTSRPPMGGQGGPGGPGGPGGPGGPGGPGDFPPVDGGK
;
A
#
# COMPACT_ATOMS: atom_id res chain seq x y z
N MET A 1 27.51 -3.57 -1.10
CA MET A 1 26.46 -4.57 -1.38
C MET A 1 27.02 -5.61 -2.34
N SER A 2 26.86 -6.90 -2.08
CA SER A 2 27.34 -7.94 -3.02
C SER A 2 26.45 -8.03 -4.26
N PRO A 3 26.96 -8.56 -5.39
CA PRO A 3 26.14 -8.78 -6.59
C PRO A 3 24.87 -9.62 -6.30
N GLN A 4 24.99 -10.65 -5.47
CA GLN A 4 23.86 -11.52 -5.11
C GLN A 4 22.82 -10.77 -4.27
N GLN A 5 23.26 -9.91 -3.35
CA GLN A 5 22.37 -9.05 -2.57
C GLN A 5 21.64 -8.06 -3.48
N TYR A 6 22.33 -7.48 -4.47
CA TYR A 6 21.73 -6.58 -5.46
C TYR A 6 20.66 -7.29 -6.30
N THR A 7 20.97 -8.47 -6.83
CA THR A 7 19.99 -9.26 -7.60
C THR A 7 18.77 -9.61 -6.76
N ARG A 8 18.96 -10.03 -5.51
CA ARG A 8 17.83 -10.35 -4.63
C ARG A 8 17.01 -9.11 -4.27
N PHE A 9 17.67 -7.97 -4.04
CA PHE A 9 16.99 -6.70 -3.81
C PHE A 9 16.08 -6.35 -4.99
N LYS A 10 16.59 -6.43 -6.23
CA LYS A 10 15.80 -6.17 -7.44
C LYS A 10 14.60 -7.12 -7.61
N GLN A 11 14.78 -8.41 -7.32
CA GLN A 11 13.69 -9.38 -7.29
C GLN A 11 12.58 -8.99 -6.30
N ILE A 12 12.97 -8.58 -5.09
CA ILE A 12 12.04 -8.16 -4.04
C ILE A 12 11.35 -6.85 -4.41
N GLU A 13 12.09 -5.89 -4.96
CA GLU A 13 11.56 -4.61 -5.43
C GLU A 13 10.39 -4.83 -6.41
N ILE A 14 10.56 -5.71 -7.41
CA ILE A 14 9.49 -6.03 -8.37
C ILE A 14 8.26 -6.63 -7.67
N GLN A 15 8.44 -7.48 -6.66
CA GLN A 15 7.34 -8.11 -5.91
C GLN A 15 6.59 -7.11 -5.02
N VAL A 16 7.31 -6.17 -4.41
CA VAL A 16 6.74 -5.16 -3.51
C VAL A 16 6.00 -4.08 -4.30
N VAL A 17 6.57 -3.63 -5.41
CA VAL A 17 5.97 -2.61 -6.29
C VAL A 17 4.78 -3.17 -7.07
N GLY A 18 4.85 -4.43 -7.50
CA GLY A 18 3.76 -5.13 -8.20
C GLY A 18 3.43 -4.55 -9.57
N PRO A 19 2.15 -4.30 -9.93
CA PRO A 19 1.75 -3.82 -11.26
C PRO A 19 2.45 -2.53 -11.70
N GLN A 20 2.77 -1.64 -10.77
CA GLN A 20 3.51 -0.41 -11.08
C GLN A 20 4.93 -0.68 -11.60
N ALA A 21 5.49 -1.87 -11.35
CA ALA A 21 6.83 -2.22 -11.81
C ALA A 21 6.92 -2.23 -13.34
N PHE A 22 5.83 -2.56 -14.04
CA PHE A 22 5.77 -2.55 -15.51
C PHE A 22 5.88 -1.14 -16.12
N MET A 23 5.59 -0.11 -15.33
CA MET A 23 5.72 1.27 -15.76
C MET A 23 7.16 1.78 -15.70
N THR A 24 8.02 1.12 -14.91
CA THR A 24 9.42 1.50 -14.77
C THR A 24 10.18 1.31 -16.08
N ARG A 25 11.12 2.21 -16.34
CA ARG A 25 12.00 2.11 -17.51
C ARG A 25 12.74 0.76 -17.56
N GLU A 26 13.27 0.33 -16.42
CA GLU A 26 14.06 -0.91 -16.32
C GLU A 26 13.25 -2.15 -16.73
N LEU A 27 12.04 -2.33 -16.18
CA LEU A 27 11.22 -3.51 -16.49
C LEU A 27 10.59 -3.40 -17.88
N GLY A 28 10.18 -2.18 -18.26
CA GLY A 28 9.64 -1.89 -19.59
C GLY A 28 10.61 -2.25 -20.70
N GLU A 29 11.87 -1.82 -20.60
CA GLU A 29 12.92 -2.16 -21.57
C GLU A 29 13.25 -3.66 -21.57
N LYS A 30 13.41 -4.28 -20.39
CA LYS A 30 13.74 -5.72 -20.28
C LYS A 30 12.67 -6.65 -20.85
N LEU A 31 11.40 -6.28 -20.73
CA LEU A 31 10.28 -7.04 -21.28
C LEU A 31 9.86 -6.57 -22.67
N ALA A 32 10.47 -5.51 -23.19
CA ALA A 32 10.03 -4.83 -24.40
C ALA A 32 8.50 -4.57 -24.37
N ILE A 33 8.04 -3.94 -23.29
CA ILE A 33 6.63 -3.51 -23.15
C ILE A 33 6.34 -2.46 -24.22
N THR A 34 5.33 -2.70 -25.04
CA THR A 34 4.89 -1.74 -26.06
C THR A 34 4.09 -0.60 -25.44
N GLU A 35 3.90 0.49 -26.18
CA GLU A 35 3.04 1.59 -25.70
C GLU A 35 1.59 1.12 -25.50
N ASP A 36 1.03 0.34 -26.43
CA ASP A 36 -0.32 -0.24 -26.26
C ASP A 36 -0.44 -1.08 -24.97
N GLN A 37 0.59 -1.88 -24.65
CA GLN A 37 0.61 -2.66 -23.41
C GLN A 37 0.73 -1.75 -22.19
N ARG A 38 1.53 -0.68 -22.29
CA ARG A 38 1.68 0.31 -21.23
C ARG A 38 0.36 1.01 -20.93
N GLU A 39 -0.35 1.46 -21.97
CA GLU A 39 -1.67 2.09 -21.85
C GLU A 39 -2.69 1.13 -21.23
N ALA A 40 -2.80 -0.09 -21.73
CA ALA A 40 -3.69 -1.11 -21.16
C ALA A 40 -3.37 -1.41 -19.68
N ILE A 41 -2.10 -1.44 -19.30
CA ILE A 41 -1.70 -1.61 -17.89
C ILE A 41 -2.11 -0.40 -17.05
N MET A 42 -1.98 0.83 -17.55
CA MET A 42 -2.45 2.02 -16.85
C MET A 42 -3.96 2.00 -16.64
N GLU A 43 -4.74 1.65 -17.66
CA GLU A 43 -6.20 1.54 -17.56
C GLU A 43 -6.62 0.49 -16.53
N ILE A 44 -5.98 -0.68 -16.54
CA ILE A 44 -6.23 -1.73 -15.53
C ILE A 44 -5.92 -1.22 -14.12
N MET A 45 -4.89 -0.40 -13.93
CA MET A 45 -4.58 0.13 -12.60
C MET A 45 -5.57 1.21 -12.15
N GLU A 46 -6.05 2.05 -13.08
CA GLU A 46 -7.03 3.10 -12.77
C GLU A 46 -8.41 2.51 -12.45
N GLU A 47 -8.83 1.41 -13.11
CA GLU A 47 -10.08 0.69 -12.82
C GLU A 47 -10.16 0.22 -11.35
N PHE A 48 -9.02 -0.07 -10.72
CA PHE A 48 -8.93 -0.56 -9.34
C PHE A 48 -8.47 0.51 -8.36
N ARG A 49 -8.36 1.77 -8.81
CA ARG A 49 -8.02 2.88 -7.94
C ARG A 49 -9.21 3.15 -7.01
N PRO A 50 -9.01 3.14 -5.68
CA PRO A 50 -10.09 3.46 -4.76
C PRO A 50 -10.53 4.91 -4.97
N GLU A 51 -11.83 5.13 -5.07
CA GLU A 51 -12.36 6.49 -5.21
C GLU A 51 -12.10 7.31 -3.93
N PRO A 52 -11.55 8.52 -4.06
CA PRO A 52 -11.34 9.40 -2.91
C PRO A 52 -12.68 9.71 -2.23
N GLY A 53 -12.75 9.49 -0.91
CA GLY A 53 -13.87 9.96 -0.09
C GLY A 53 -15.11 9.06 -0.06
N GLN A 54 -15.10 7.86 -0.66
CA GLN A 54 -16.15 6.87 -0.44
C GLN A 54 -15.93 6.09 0.86
N PRO A 55 -16.75 6.30 1.91
CA PRO A 55 -16.64 5.53 3.15
C PRO A 55 -17.09 4.08 2.88
N GLY A 56 -16.21 3.11 3.13
CA GLY A 56 -16.56 1.68 3.05
C GLY A 56 -15.88 0.88 1.93
N GLN A 57 -15.31 1.51 0.89
CA GLN A 57 -14.46 0.78 -0.08
C GLN A 57 -13.14 0.28 0.54
N GLN A 58 -12.78 0.81 1.72
CA GLN A 58 -11.61 0.43 2.50
C GLN A 58 -11.68 -0.98 3.12
N GLN A 59 -12.76 -1.75 2.88
CA GLN A 59 -12.93 -3.11 3.41
C GLN A 59 -12.44 -4.22 2.47
N GLN A 60 -12.06 -3.92 1.23
CA GLN A 60 -11.45 -4.95 0.38
C GLN A 60 -10.02 -5.22 0.83
N ASP A 61 -9.68 -6.49 1.05
CA ASP A 61 -8.32 -6.92 1.37
C ASP A 61 -7.36 -6.40 0.28
N PRO A 62 -6.45 -5.47 0.61
CA PRO A 62 -5.56 -4.85 -0.37
C PRO A 62 -4.68 -5.89 -1.08
N SER A 63 -4.42 -7.03 -0.44
CA SER A 63 -3.68 -8.15 -1.04
C SER A 63 -4.50 -8.85 -2.13
N LYS A 64 -5.82 -8.95 -1.96
CA LYS A 64 -6.73 -9.52 -2.98
C LYS A 64 -6.87 -8.59 -4.17
N MET A 65 -7.06 -7.28 -3.93
CA MET A 65 -7.09 -6.29 -5.02
C MET A 65 -5.79 -6.30 -5.82
N MET A 66 -4.64 -6.29 -5.12
CA MET A 66 -3.34 -6.35 -5.76
C MET A 66 -3.16 -7.61 -6.62
N LYS A 67 -3.59 -8.79 -6.13
CA LYS A 67 -3.56 -10.04 -6.91
C LYS A 67 -4.47 -9.98 -8.14
N ALA A 68 -5.66 -9.38 -8.01
CA ALA A 68 -6.60 -9.22 -9.12
C ALA A 68 -6.03 -8.32 -10.22
N VAL A 69 -5.50 -7.14 -9.85
CA VAL A 69 -4.82 -6.22 -10.78
C VAL A 69 -3.64 -6.91 -11.46
N MET A 70 -2.79 -7.58 -10.68
CA MET A 70 -1.63 -8.29 -11.22
C MET A 70 -2.02 -9.38 -12.21
N SER A 71 -3.09 -10.13 -11.93
CA SER A 71 -3.61 -11.15 -12.84
C SER A 71 -4.07 -10.54 -14.16
N LYS A 72 -4.79 -9.40 -14.13
CA LYS A 72 -5.21 -8.69 -15.35
C LYS A 72 -4.01 -8.18 -16.13
N VAL A 73 -3.03 -7.58 -15.47
CA VAL A 73 -1.79 -7.09 -16.09
C VAL A 73 -1.00 -8.21 -16.78
N LEU A 74 -0.83 -9.37 -16.13
CA LEU A 74 -0.18 -10.53 -16.75
C LEU A 74 -0.98 -11.09 -17.95
N GLY A 75 -2.28 -10.80 -18.03
CA GLY A 75 -3.13 -11.13 -19.17
C GLY A 75 -2.82 -10.31 -20.43
N VAL A 76 -2.32 -9.08 -20.27
CA VAL A 76 -1.92 -8.17 -21.37
C VAL A 76 -0.57 -8.58 -21.98
N LEU A 77 0.25 -9.30 -21.21
CA LEU A 77 1.57 -9.73 -21.65
C LEU A 77 1.52 -10.98 -22.53
N SER A 78 2.43 -11.04 -23.50
CA SER A 78 2.70 -12.27 -24.26
C SER A 78 3.30 -13.36 -23.36
N ASP A 79 3.27 -14.61 -23.82
CA ASP A 79 3.88 -15.75 -23.11
C ASP A 79 5.37 -15.54 -22.82
N LYS A 80 6.10 -14.98 -23.80
CA LYS A 80 7.52 -14.66 -23.66
C LYS A 80 7.76 -13.63 -22.57
N GLN A 81 6.96 -12.56 -22.54
CA GLN A 81 7.04 -11.50 -21.52
C GLN A 81 6.69 -12.02 -20.14
N ARG A 82 5.62 -12.84 -20.01
CA ARG A 82 5.26 -13.49 -18.75
C ARG A 82 6.38 -14.37 -18.20
N SER A 83 7.00 -15.16 -19.07
CA SER A 83 8.14 -16.01 -18.69
C SER A 83 9.33 -15.17 -18.23
N GLY A 84 9.68 -14.10 -18.98
CA GLY A 84 10.72 -13.16 -18.59
C GLY A 84 10.43 -12.49 -17.25
N TYR A 85 9.18 -12.08 -17.01
CA TYR A 85 8.76 -11.49 -15.74
C TYR A 85 8.96 -12.48 -14.58
N LYS A 86 8.53 -13.73 -14.72
CA LYS A 86 8.73 -14.77 -13.69
C LYS A 86 10.21 -14.99 -13.36
N ALA A 87 11.06 -15.01 -14.39
CA ALA A 87 12.51 -15.15 -14.19
C ALA A 87 13.11 -13.96 -13.42
N MET A 88 12.63 -12.74 -13.68
CA MET A 88 13.10 -11.52 -13.01
C MET A 88 12.58 -11.37 -11.59
N VAL A 89 11.37 -11.83 -11.30
CA VAL A 89 10.78 -11.84 -9.96
C VAL A 89 11.48 -12.84 -9.04
N GLY A 90 11.87 -13.99 -9.58
CA GLY A 90 12.54 -15.04 -8.84
C GLY A 90 11.66 -15.65 -7.74
N ARG A 91 12.29 -16.06 -6.63
CA ARG A 91 11.59 -16.69 -5.50
C ARG A 91 10.69 -15.69 -4.78
N GLU A 92 9.50 -16.14 -4.40
CA GLU A 92 8.55 -15.35 -3.60
C GLU A 92 9.21 -14.77 -2.35
N PHE A 93 8.76 -13.59 -1.97
CA PHE A 93 9.20 -12.85 -0.80
C PHE A 93 7.98 -12.43 0.01
N TYR A 94 7.96 -12.88 1.25
CA TYR A 94 6.97 -12.49 2.22
C TYR A 94 7.65 -11.58 3.23
N LEU A 95 7.18 -10.34 3.35
CA LEU A 95 7.52 -9.51 4.50
C LEU A 95 6.87 -10.17 5.71
N THR A 96 7.66 -10.93 6.48
CA THR A 96 7.27 -11.39 7.81
C THR A 96 7.02 -10.12 8.63
N SER A 97 5.75 -9.81 8.85
CA SER A 97 5.25 -8.57 9.47
C SER A 97 5.46 -7.33 8.60
N ARG A 98 4.44 -6.96 7.82
CA ARG A 98 4.21 -5.52 7.58
C ARG A 98 3.97 -4.89 8.96
N PRO A 99 4.71 -3.83 9.36
CA PRO A 99 4.21 -2.97 10.43
C PRO A 99 2.78 -2.58 10.03
N PRO A 100 1.80 -2.59 10.95
CA PRO A 100 0.43 -2.23 10.61
C PRO A 100 0.43 -0.86 9.93
N MET A 101 0.20 -0.85 8.61
CA MET A 101 -0.14 0.35 7.88
C MET A 101 -1.53 0.76 8.35
N GLY A 102 -1.56 1.67 9.32
CA GLY A 102 -2.76 2.18 9.96
C GLY A 102 -3.17 1.34 11.17
N GLY A 103 -2.78 1.80 12.36
CA GLY A 103 -3.18 1.13 13.60
C GLY A 103 -2.67 1.78 14.87
N GLN A 104 -2.91 3.07 15.08
CA GLN A 104 -3.31 3.57 16.39
C GLN A 104 -3.84 5.00 16.19
N GLY A 105 -5.17 5.18 16.26
CA GLY A 105 -5.65 6.39 16.92
C GLY A 105 -5.02 6.35 18.32
N GLY A 106 -4.00 7.17 18.52
CA GLY A 106 -3.34 7.27 19.81
C GLY A 106 -4.39 7.67 20.85
N PRO A 107 -4.47 6.99 22.00
CA PRO A 107 -5.35 7.44 23.07
C PRO A 107 -4.89 8.83 23.52
N GLY A 108 -5.79 9.80 23.45
CA GLY A 108 -5.73 11.10 24.13
C GLY A 108 -4.33 11.71 24.32
N GLY A 109 -3.87 12.51 23.37
CA GLY A 109 -2.83 13.49 23.63
C GLY A 109 -3.44 14.73 24.31
N PRO A 110 -3.02 15.12 25.53
CA PRO A 110 -3.49 16.35 26.16
C PRO A 110 -2.87 17.58 25.48
N GLY A 111 -3.71 18.53 25.07
CA GLY A 111 -3.29 19.93 24.89
C GLY A 111 -3.15 20.45 23.46
N GLY A 112 -4.26 20.57 22.74
CA GLY A 112 -4.39 21.53 21.63
C GLY A 112 -5.41 22.62 22.02
N PRO A 113 -5.09 23.92 21.97
CA PRO A 113 -6.01 24.97 22.38
C PRO A 113 -7.06 25.20 21.27
N GLY A 114 -8.21 24.54 21.37
CA GLY A 114 -9.46 24.96 20.73
C GLY A 114 -10.45 25.25 21.87
N GLY A 115 -10.89 26.49 22.06
CA GLY A 115 -11.93 27.12 21.25
C GLY A 115 -13.26 27.04 22.02
N PRO A 116 -14.07 28.11 22.06
CA PRO A 116 -14.98 28.38 23.16
C PRO A 116 -16.30 27.58 23.11
N GLY A 117 -16.75 27.14 24.29
CA GLY A 117 -18.17 27.10 24.63
C GLY A 117 -18.88 25.74 24.55
N GLY A 118 -19.22 25.21 25.73
CA GLY A 118 -20.27 24.22 25.93
C GLY A 118 -20.68 24.21 27.41
N PRO A 119 -21.90 24.63 27.78
CA PRO A 119 -22.25 24.87 29.17
C PRO A 119 -22.73 23.59 29.88
N GLY A 120 -22.23 23.39 31.09
CA GLY A 120 -23.02 22.83 32.20
C GLY A 120 -23.05 21.31 32.35
N GLY A 121 -22.36 20.83 33.38
CA GLY A 121 -22.65 19.57 34.07
C GLY A 121 -22.15 19.68 35.51
N PRO A 122 -23.00 19.51 36.55
CA PRO A 122 -22.66 19.86 37.93
C PRO A 122 -21.61 18.90 38.50
N GLY A 123 -20.51 19.47 38.99
CA GLY A 123 -19.44 18.74 39.67
C GLY A 123 -19.82 18.42 41.11
N ASP A 124 -20.04 17.14 41.40
CA ASP A 124 -19.93 16.57 42.74
C ASP A 124 -18.45 16.44 43.11
N PHE A 125 -17.89 17.45 43.77
CA PHE A 125 -16.62 17.33 44.49
C PHE A 125 -16.91 17.14 45.98
N PRO A 126 -16.44 16.05 46.62
CA PRO A 126 -16.41 15.99 48.08
C PRO A 126 -15.34 16.96 48.61
N PRO A 127 -15.52 17.55 49.81
CA PRO A 127 -14.57 18.47 50.41
C PRO A 127 -13.28 17.74 50.81
N VAL A 128 -12.13 18.31 50.46
CA VAL A 128 -10.84 17.88 51.00
C VAL A 128 -10.65 18.50 52.39
N ASP A 129 -10.47 17.65 53.39
CA ASP A 129 -10.13 17.98 54.76
C ASP A 129 -8.60 17.84 54.97
N GLY A 130 -8.07 18.67 55.87
CA GLY A 130 -6.72 18.57 56.48
C GLY A 130 -5.58 19.18 55.66
N GLY A 131 -4.81 20.17 56.13
CA GLY A 131 -4.59 20.65 57.49
C GLY A 131 -3.09 20.76 57.76
N LYS A 132 -2.62 21.97 58.06
CA LYS A 132 -1.65 22.33 59.13
C LYS A 132 -1.35 23.82 59.07
#